data_AF-A0A7S0SNU5-F1
#
_entry.id   AF-A0A7S0SNU5-F1
#
_cell.length_a   1.000
_cell.length_b   1.000
_cell.length_c   1.000
_cell.angle_alpha   90.00
_cell.angle_beta   90.00
_cell.angle_gamma   90.00
#
_symmetry.space_group_name_H-M   'P 1'
#
loop_
_entity.id
_entity.type
_entity.pdbx_description
1 polymer ?
#
loop_
_entity_poly.entity_id
_entity_poly.type
_entity_poly.pdbx_seq_one_letter_code
_entity_poly.pdbx_strand_id
1 'polypeptide(L)'
;IDEMIAAFEDLRPKLAATYIINPKDKEEKEAARAALFEPDGAGTAIMLKIEAQCAGAGRVVATADGAFTVADLWAFWFLNFLRSGFWEGLPSDYLNAATYPKLVEIVDAFGSIPAVRAYYTEAAEKNKMYAVFAATELVSA
;
A
#
# COMPACT_ATOMS: atom_id res chain seq x y z
N ILE A 1 -4.13 -17.77 0.48
CA ILE A 1 -2.97 -16.85 0.24
C ILE A 1 -3.25 -16.10 -1.05
N ASP A 2 -3.49 -16.82 -2.14
CA ASP A 2 -3.83 -16.27 -3.46
C ASP A 2 -5.06 -15.35 -3.41
N GLU A 3 -6.06 -15.67 -2.60
CA GLU A 3 -7.26 -14.84 -2.45
C GLU A 3 -6.95 -13.45 -1.90
N MET A 4 -5.98 -13.35 -0.98
CA MET A 4 -5.56 -12.07 -0.42
C MET A 4 -4.78 -11.26 -1.45
N ILE A 5 -3.92 -11.90 -2.23
CA ILE A 5 -3.21 -11.23 -3.33
C ILE A 5 -4.21 -10.73 -4.38
N ALA A 6 -5.20 -11.55 -4.74
CA ALA A 6 -6.27 -11.16 -5.66
C ALA A 6 -7.07 -9.96 -5.13
N ALA A 7 -7.34 -9.90 -3.82
CA ALA A 7 -8.04 -8.76 -3.22
C ALA A 7 -7.25 -7.44 -3.35
N PHE A 8 -5.91 -7.46 -3.23
CA PHE A 8 -5.08 -6.28 -3.55
C PHE A 8 -5.13 -5.93 -5.04
N GLU A 9 -5.17 -6.93 -5.91
CA GLU A 9 -5.23 -6.74 -7.36
C GLU A 9 -6.56 -6.15 -7.86
N ASP A 10 -7.66 -6.29 -7.11
CA ASP A 10 -8.94 -5.64 -7.42
C ASP A 10 -8.84 -4.10 -7.49
N LEU A 11 -7.83 -3.52 -6.84
CA LEU A 11 -7.55 -2.08 -6.91
C LEU A 11 -6.86 -1.69 -8.22
N ARG A 12 -6.07 -2.58 -8.84
CA ARG A 12 -5.26 -2.26 -10.02
C ARG A 12 -6.11 -1.79 -11.21
N PRO A 13 -7.26 -2.39 -11.56
CA PRO A 13 -8.13 -1.87 -12.60
C PRO A 13 -8.66 -0.46 -12.32
N LYS A 14 -8.90 -0.11 -11.05
CA LYS A 14 -9.36 1.23 -10.65
C LYS A 14 -8.28 2.28 -10.89
N LEU A 15 -7.04 1.96 -10.53
CA LEU A 15 -5.88 2.79 -10.81
C LEU A 15 -5.59 2.88 -12.32
N ALA A 16 -5.73 1.76 -13.05
CA ALA A 16 -5.53 1.70 -14.50
C ALA A 16 -6.51 2.61 -15.26
N ALA A 17 -7.75 2.74 -14.78
CA ALA A 17 -8.73 3.67 -15.35
C ALA A 17 -8.29 5.15 -15.26
N THR A 18 -7.34 5.49 -14.39
CA THR A 18 -6.78 6.87 -14.33
C THR A 18 -5.69 7.11 -15.38
N TYR A 19 -5.17 6.05 -16.03
CA TYR A 19 -4.20 6.20 -17.12
C TYR A 19 -4.81 6.50 -18.47
N ILE A 20 -6.09 6.17 -18.67
CA ILE A 20 -6.79 6.48 -19.92
C ILE A 20 -7.19 7.96 -20.01
N ILE A 21 -7.15 8.69 -18.89
CA ILE A 21 -7.31 10.15 -18.86
C ILE A 21 -6.14 10.76 -19.63
N ASN A 22 -6.46 11.69 -20.54
CA ASN A 22 -5.50 12.32 -21.42
C ASN A 22 -4.35 12.94 -20.61
N PRO A 23 -3.07 12.68 -20.95
CA PRO A 23 -1.92 13.19 -20.19
C PRO A 23 -1.87 14.71 -20.05
N LYS A 24 -2.55 15.46 -20.94
CA LYS A 24 -2.63 16.93 -20.86
C LYS A 24 -3.57 17.42 -19.74
N ASP A 25 -4.48 16.58 -19.28
CA ASP A 25 -5.52 16.89 -18.30
C ASP A 25 -5.05 16.44 -16.91
N LYS A 26 -3.91 17.01 -16.47
CA LYS A 26 -3.24 16.61 -15.22
C LYS A 26 -4.15 16.74 -13.99
N GLU A 27 -4.86 17.85 -13.86
CA GLU A 27 -5.75 18.12 -12.72
C GLU A 27 -6.90 17.12 -12.64
N GLU A 28 -7.50 16.75 -13.78
CA GLU A 28 -8.56 15.73 -13.83
C GLU A 28 -8.03 14.36 -13.39
N LYS A 29 -6.82 14.01 -13.81
CA LYS A 29 -6.17 12.75 -13.44
C LYS A 29 -5.83 12.69 -11.95
N GLU A 30 -5.30 13.76 -11.38
CA GLU A 30 -5.01 13.86 -9.96
C GLU A 30 -6.30 13.80 -9.13
N ALA A 31 -7.34 14.54 -9.54
CA ALA A 31 -8.65 14.51 -8.89
C ALA A 31 -9.30 13.12 -8.93
N ALA A 32 -9.22 12.42 -10.07
CA ALA A 32 -9.75 11.06 -10.20
C ALA A 32 -9.03 10.07 -9.26
N ARG A 33 -7.72 10.24 -9.04
CA ARG A 33 -6.94 9.41 -8.12
C ARG A 33 -7.23 9.74 -6.66
N ALA A 34 -7.33 11.02 -6.31
CA ALA A 34 -7.76 11.45 -4.98
C ALA A 34 -9.14 10.86 -4.64
N ALA A 35 -10.11 11.00 -5.55
CA ALA A 35 -11.47 10.49 -5.40
C ALA A 35 -11.56 8.96 -5.19
N LEU A 36 -10.57 8.19 -5.66
CA LEU A 36 -10.53 6.74 -5.37
C LEU A 36 -10.29 6.46 -3.88
N PHE A 37 -9.60 7.34 -3.16
CA PHE A 37 -9.20 7.16 -1.77
C PHE A 37 -9.90 8.11 -0.78
N GLU A 38 -10.88 8.89 -1.24
CA GLU A 38 -11.86 9.54 -0.36
C GLU A 38 -12.65 8.50 0.46
N PRO A 39 -13.30 8.88 1.59
CA PRO A 39 -14.01 7.94 2.46
C PRO A 39 -15.01 7.01 1.75
N ASP A 40 -15.73 7.52 0.74
CA ASP A 40 -16.69 6.75 -0.07
C ASP A 40 -16.09 6.24 -1.40
N GLY A 41 -14.79 6.42 -1.59
CA GLY A 41 -14.05 6.05 -2.80
C GLY A 41 -13.96 4.53 -2.97
N ALA A 42 -13.95 4.08 -4.24
CA ALA A 42 -13.85 2.66 -4.56
C ALA A 42 -12.54 2.02 -4.05
N GLY A 43 -11.45 2.80 -4.00
CA GLY A 43 -10.17 2.36 -3.44
C GLY A 43 -10.26 2.15 -1.94
N THR A 44 -10.78 3.13 -1.20
CA THR A 44 -11.06 3.01 0.24
C THR A 44 -11.92 1.79 0.55
N ALA A 45 -13.01 1.58 -0.20
CA ALA A 45 -13.88 0.42 -0.01
C ALA A 45 -13.17 -0.93 -0.23
N ILE A 46 -12.23 -1.01 -1.17
CA ILE A 46 -11.40 -2.22 -1.39
C ILE A 46 -10.42 -2.39 -0.23
N MET A 47 -9.70 -1.33 0.14
CA MET A 47 -8.71 -1.35 1.22
C MET A 47 -9.34 -1.75 2.56
N LEU A 48 -10.54 -1.27 2.87
CA LEU A 48 -11.28 -1.66 4.08
C LEU A 48 -11.67 -3.14 4.09
N LYS A 49 -11.99 -3.72 2.93
CA LYS A 49 -12.26 -5.16 2.82
C LYS A 49 -11.01 -5.99 3.07
N ILE A 50 -9.87 -5.56 2.51
CA ILE A 50 -8.58 -6.23 2.73
C ILE A 50 -8.19 -6.14 4.20
N GLU A 51 -8.27 -4.95 4.80
CA GLU A 51 -8.03 -4.71 6.24
C GLU A 51 -8.88 -5.66 7.11
N ALA A 52 -10.19 -5.79 6.80
CA ALA A 52 -11.07 -6.70 7.54
C ALA A 52 -10.63 -8.17 7.43
N GLN A 53 -10.07 -8.59 6.29
CA GLN A 53 -9.64 -9.96 6.02
C GLN A 53 -8.23 -10.30 6.55
N CYS A 54 -7.37 -9.30 6.77
CA CYS A 54 -6.04 -9.53 7.31
C CYS A 54 -6.09 -10.19 8.70
N ALA A 55 -5.20 -11.15 8.93
CA ALA A 55 -5.09 -11.88 10.18
C ALA A 55 -4.73 -10.98 11.39
N GLY A 56 -4.04 -9.86 11.13
CA GLY A 56 -3.48 -9.00 12.18
C GLY A 56 -2.12 -9.50 12.67
N ALA A 57 -1.59 -8.92 13.74
CA ALA A 57 -0.23 -9.21 14.25
C ALA A 57 0.86 -9.01 13.18
N GLY A 58 0.64 -8.04 12.29
CA GLY A 58 1.53 -7.73 11.16
C GLY A 58 1.55 -8.82 10.10
N ARG A 59 0.46 -9.59 9.95
CA ARG A 59 0.31 -10.63 8.93
C ARG A 59 -0.98 -10.48 8.13
N VAL A 60 -0.87 -10.77 6.83
CA VAL A 60 -2.00 -10.88 5.90
C VAL A 60 -2.75 -12.19 6.17
N VAL A 61 -2.03 -13.30 6.31
CA VAL A 61 -2.60 -14.63 6.58
C VAL A 61 -1.92 -15.24 7.80
N ALA A 62 -2.69 -15.88 8.68
CA ALA A 62 -2.15 -16.60 9.83
C ALA A 62 -1.43 -17.88 9.40
N THR A 63 -0.24 -18.09 9.93
CA THR A 63 0.56 -19.32 9.79
C THR A 63 0.76 -19.93 11.18
N ALA A 64 0.93 -21.26 11.26
CA ALA A 64 1.03 -21.95 12.54
C ALA A 64 2.26 -21.53 13.37
N ASP A 65 3.30 -21.06 12.70
CA ASP A 65 4.58 -20.62 13.27
C ASP A 65 4.77 -19.09 13.23
N GLY A 66 3.78 -18.33 12.74
CA GLY A 66 3.90 -16.89 12.57
C GLY A 66 4.84 -16.45 11.44
N ALA A 67 5.26 -17.37 10.56
CA ALA A 67 6.05 -17.07 9.39
C ALA A 67 5.31 -16.11 8.45
N PHE A 68 6.07 -15.21 7.82
CA PHE A 68 5.60 -14.42 6.70
C PHE A 68 5.36 -15.31 5.47
N THR A 69 4.41 -14.90 4.65
CA THR A 69 4.04 -15.52 3.38
C THR A 69 4.30 -14.57 2.21
N VAL A 70 4.14 -15.07 0.98
CA VAL A 70 4.20 -14.24 -0.22
C VAL A 70 3.10 -13.15 -0.24
N ALA A 71 1.98 -13.36 0.45
CA ALA A 71 0.95 -12.33 0.56
C ALA A 71 1.41 -11.13 1.40
N ASP A 72 2.24 -11.35 2.43
CA ASP A 72 2.82 -10.27 3.23
C ASP A 72 3.82 -9.44 2.43
N LEU A 73 4.67 -10.10 1.65
CA LEU A 73 5.57 -9.43 0.71
C LEU A 73 4.78 -8.59 -0.30
N TRP A 74 3.72 -9.16 -0.86
CA TRP A 74 2.87 -8.46 -1.83
C TRP A 74 2.19 -7.24 -1.21
N ALA A 75 1.60 -7.40 -0.02
CA ALA A 75 0.99 -6.30 0.72
C ALA A 75 2.00 -5.20 1.02
N PHE A 76 3.17 -5.56 1.57
CA PHE A 76 4.25 -4.61 1.84
C PHE A 76 4.64 -3.82 0.60
N TRP A 77 4.85 -4.51 -0.54
CA TRP A 77 5.21 -3.84 -1.78
C TRP A 77 4.10 -2.93 -2.30
N PHE A 78 2.88 -3.44 -2.37
CA PHE A 78 1.74 -2.74 -2.96
C PHE A 78 1.36 -1.49 -2.17
N LEU A 79 1.28 -1.61 -0.84
CA LEU A 79 0.95 -0.50 0.06
C LEU A 79 1.97 0.63 -0.02
N ASN A 80 3.27 0.28 -0.06
CA ASN A 80 4.35 1.25 -0.21
C ASN A 80 4.41 1.86 -1.61
N PHE A 81 4.09 1.08 -2.64
CA PHE A 81 4.01 1.60 -4.01
C PHE A 81 2.96 2.70 -4.15
N LEU A 82 1.79 2.57 -3.53
CA LEU A 82 0.75 3.61 -3.57
C LEU A 82 1.19 4.93 -2.91
N ARG A 83 1.99 4.88 -1.84
CA ARG A 83 2.53 6.07 -1.14
C ARG A 83 3.88 6.56 -1.69
N SER A 84 4.47 5.88 -2.66
CA SER A 84 5.81 6.20 -3.19
C SER A 84 5.92 7.52 -3.95
N GLY A 85 4.78 8.17 -4.22
CA GLY A 85 4.69 9.34 -5.10
C GLY A 85 4.59 9.00 -6.58
N PHE A 86 4.61 7.71 -6.96
CA PHE A 86 4.41 7.28 -8.35
C PHE A 86 3.02 7.66 -8.89
N TRP A 87 2.00 7.62 -8.02
CA TRP A 87 0.63 8.01 -8.36
C TRP A 87 0.39 9.47 -7.98
N GLU A 88 0.70 10.40 -8.88
CA GLU A 88 0.35 11.82 -8.69
C GLU A 88 -1.14 11.98 -8.34
N GLY A 89 -1.45 12.78 -7.32
CA GLY A 89 -2.81 13.01 -6.83
C GLY A 89 -3.33 11.97 -5.82
N LEU A 90 -2.57 10.90 -5.52
CA LEU A 90 -2.91 9.97 -4.44
C LEU A 90 -2.44 10.56 -3.09
N PRO A 91 -3.32 10.68 -2.07
CA PRO A 91 -2.93 11.22 -0.77
C PRO A 91 -1.84 10.36 -0.12
N SER A 92 -0.71 10.95 0.27
CA SER A 92 0.40 10.19 0.87
C SER A 92 0.04 9.52 2.21
N ASP A 93 -0.97 10.05 2.89
CA ASP A 93 -1.53 9.62 4.17
C ASP A 93 -2.76 8.71 4.04
N TYR A 94 -3.12 8.28 2.81
CA TYR A 94 -4.26 7.39 2.58
C TYR A 94 -4.19 6.15 3.49
N LEU A 95 -3.00 5.59 3.70
CA LEU A 95 -2.76 4.49 4.61
C LEU A 95 -2.32 5.04 5.98
N ASN A 96 -3.26 5.07 6.92
CA ASN A 96 -3.08 5.54 8.29
C ASN A 96 -3.63 4.53 9.31
N ALA A 97 -3.09 4.56 10.53
CA ALA A 97 -3.44 3.60 11.57
C ALA A 97 -4.86 3.78 12.12
N ALA A 98 -5.46 4.97 11.96
CA ALA A 98 -6.84 5.20 12.40
C ALA A 98 -7.87 4.47 11.53
N THR A 99 -7.56 4.27 10.24
CA THR A 99 -8.45 3.62 9.28
C THR A 99 -8.03 2.19 8.95
N TYR A 100 -6.73 1.93 8.88
CA TYR A 100 -6.15 0.67 8.38
C TYR A 100 -5.10 0.08 9.33
N PRO A 101 -5.42 -0.16 10.62
CA PRO A 101 -4.43 -0.53 11.62
C PRO A 101 -3.65 -1.80 11.28
N LYS A 102 -4.28 -2.85 10.72
CA LYS A 102 -3.57 -4.09 10.38
C LYS A 102 -2.69 -3.93 9.15
N LEU A 103 -3.13 -3.18 8.13
CA LEU A 103 -2.29 -2.92 6.95
C LEU A 103 -1.05 -2.09 7.31
N VAL A 104 -1.20 -1.12 8.21
CA VAL A 104 -0.08 -0.39 8.81
C VAL A 104 0.87 -1.36 9.53
N GLU A 105 0.34 -2.21 10.40
CA GLU A 105 1.13 -3.20 11.14
C GLU A 105 1.88 -4.18 10.22
N ILE A 106 1.27 -4.58 9.09
CA ILE A 106 1.92 -5.44 8.08
C ILE A 106 3.13 -4.74 7.47
N VAL A 107 3.00 -3.46 7.10
CA VAL A 107 4.11 -2.68 6.54
C VAL A 107 5.25 -2.59 7.55
N ASP A 108 4.94 -2.26 8.81
CA ASP A 108 5.94 -2.11 9.86
C ASP A 108 6.63 -3.44 10.18
N ALA A 109 5.86 -4.53 10.30
CA ALA A 109 6.40 -5.85 10.61
C ALA A 109 7.31 -6.38 9.49
N PHE A 110 6.87 -6.28 8.23
CA PHE A 110 7.66 -6.77 7.09
C PHE A 110 8.86 -5.88 6.80
N GLY A 111 8.69 -4.55 6.87
CA GLY A 111 9.77 -3.57 6.71
C GLY A 111 10.82 -3.62 7.82
N SER A 112 10.47 -4.19 8.99
CA SER A 112 11.41 -4.38 10.10
C SER A 112 12.32 -5.61 9.96
N ILE A 113 12.11 -6.45 8.93
CA ILE A 113 13.04 -7.54 8.63
C ILE A 113 14.39 -6.94 8.24
N PRO A 114 15.51 -7.29 8.92
CA PRO A 114 16.80 -6.62 8.69
C PRO A 114 17.28 -6.62 7.24
N ALA A 115 17.08 -7.74 6.53
CA ALA A 115 17.44 -7.85 5.12
C ALA A 115 16.58 -6.97 4.20
N VAL A 116 15.27 -6.85 4.48
CA VAL A 116 14.35 -5.99 3.74
C VAL A 116 14.70 -4.53 3.96
N ARG A 117 14.91 -4.13 5.23
CA ARG A 117 15.32 -2.78 5.59
C ARG A 117 16.62 -2.39 4.91
N ALA A 118 17.65 -3.23 4.99
CA ALA A 118 18.94 -2.97 4.37
C ALA A 118 18.81 -2.77 2.85
N TYR A 119 18.05 -3.65 2.19
CA TYR A 119 17.80 -3.55 0.75
C TYR A 119 17.13 -2.23 0.35
N TYR A 120 16.04 -1.84 1.02
CA TYR A 120 15.31 -0.64 0.65
C TYR A 120 16.01 0.65 1.06
N THR A 121 16.82 0.64 2.12
CA THR A 121 17.71 1.77 2.45
C THR A 121 18.69 2.04 1.30
N GLU A 122 19.38 1.01 0.80
CA GLU A 122 20.28 1.14 -0.35
C GLU A 122 19.52 1.56 -1.63
N ALA A 123 18.32 1.00 -1.85
CA ALA A 123 17.50 1.37 -3.00
C ALA A 123 17.03 2.83 -2.95
N ALA A 124 16.74 3.35 -1.75
CA ALA A 124 16.30 4.72 -1.53
C ALA A 124 17.38 5.77 -1.86
N GLU A 125 18.67 5.43 -1.66
CA GLU A 125 19.80 6.27 -2.07
C GLU A 125 19.84 6.48 -3.59
N LYS A 126 19.44 5.46 -4.35
CA LYS A 126 19.46 5.47 -5.82
C LYS A 126 18.16 6.02 -6.41
N ASN A 127 17.03 5.83 -5.74
CA ASN A 127 15.73 6.27 -6.20
C ASN A 127 14.81 6.61 -5.02
N LYS A 128 14.46 7.90 -4.91
CA LYS A 128 13.63 8.44 -3.83
C LYS A 128 12.25 7.80 -3.71
N MET A 129 11.72 7.17 -4.77
CA MET A 129 10.45 6.41 -4.69
C MET A 129 10.52 5.25 -3.70
N TYR A 130 11.72 4.72 -3.41
CA TYR A 130 11.90 3.65 -2.43
C TYR A 130 12.04 4.15 -0.99
N ALA A 131 12.09 5.47 -0.75
CA ALA A 131 12.25 6.01 0.61
C ALA A 131 11.12 5.55 1.56
N VAL A 132 9.89 5.43 1.05
CA VAL A 132 8.74 4.94 1.83
C VAL A 132 8.86 3.46 2.22
N PHE A 133 9.61 2.66 1.48
CA PHE A 133 9.86 1.24 1.79
C PHE A 133 10.97 1.08 2.84
N ALA A 134 11.86 2.08 2.96
CA ALA A 134 12.92 2.11 3.98
C ALA A 134 12.43 2.72 5.31
N ALA A 135 11.37 3.52 5.27
CA ALA A 135 10.76 4.11 6.45
C ALA A 135 10.10 3.02 7.30
N THR A 136 10.35 3.08 8.60
CA THR A 136 9.74 2.18 9.61
C THR A 136 8.67 2.87 10.44
N GLU A 137 8.40 4.14 10.14
CA GLU A 137 7.35 4.92 10.78
C GLU A 137 6.47 5.51 9.70
N LEU A 138 5.20 5.11 9.70
CA LEU A 138 4.15 5.73 8.91
C LEU A 138 3.80 7.04 9.65
N VAL A 139 3.86 8.18 8.96
CA VAL A 139 3.61 9.50 9.54
C VAL A 139 2.34 9.45 10.38
N SER A 140 2.48 9.67 11.68
CA SER A 140 1.37 9.77 12.62
C SER A 140 0.52 10.94 12.18
N ALA A 141 -0.78 10.71 11.95
CA ALA A 141 -1.75 11.78 11.75
C ALA A 141 -1.88 12.62 13.03
#